data_AF-A0A1F9Q2R9-F1
#
_entry.id   AF-A0A1F9Q2R9-F1
#
_cell.length_a   1.000
_cell.length_b   1.000
_cell.length_c   1.000
_cell.angle_alpha   90.00
_cell.angle_beta   90.00
_cell.angle_gamma   90.00
#
_symmetry.space_group_name_H-M   'P 1'
#
loop_
_entity.id
_entity.type
_entity.pdbx_description
1 polymer ?
#
loop_
_entity_poly.entity_id
_entity_poly.type
_entity_poly.pdbx_seq_one_letter_code
_entity_poly.pdbx_strand_id
1 'polypeptide(L)'
;MINFDSAAPVKLKGVGDGFWITLDPSHPEEVLKSEIDKVFRNLKHLAINASVVIDVGDAKGHDDLIEQLRSYIMATFEVAKVSKPPEKRSIPTERIRQRDLSKGWNHHRSDVLMLRGIVRSGQKIESRKHIVIMGDANPGSEICAGGDIIVLGRLAGKAHAGFPGD
;
A
#
# COMPACT_ATOMS: atom_id res chain seq x y z
N MET A 1 5.62 14.39 3.99
CA MET A 1 6.19 15.74 3.79
C MET A 1 6.28 15.94 2.29
N ILE A 2 5.37 16.69 1.69
CA ILE A 2 5.47 17.03 0.27
C ILE A 2 6.01 18.46 0.25
N ASN A 3 7.25 18.63 -0.22
CA ASN A 3 7.90 19.93 -0.31
C ASN A 3 7.15 20.81 -1.31
N PHE A 4 6.76 22.00 -0.86
CA PHE A 4 6.28 23.09 -1.71
C PHE A 4 7.46 24.02 -2.08
N ASP A 5 8.56 23.46 -2.59
CA ASP A 5 9.61 24.28 -3.20
C ASP A 5 9.34 24.35 -4.71
N SER A 6 8.89 25.52 -5.17
CA SER A 6 8.67 25.89 -6.58
C SER A 6 7.50 25.18 -7.31
N ALA A 7 6.29 25.28 -6.78
CA ALA A 7 5.10 24.64 -7.31
C ALA A 7 4.05 25.67 -7.79
N ALA A 8 3.45 25.44 -8.97
CA ALA A 8 2.30 26.23 -9.42
C ALA A 8 1.17 26.22 -8.37
N PRO A 9 0.37 27.31 -8.24
CA PRO A 9 -0.69 27.43 -7.21
C PRO A 9 -1.76 26.32 -7.28
N VAL A 10 -1.89 25.70 -8.45
CA VAL A 10 -2.81 24.60 -8.74
C VAL A 10 -2.05 23.49 -9.45
N LYS A 11 -2.15 22.25 -8.94
CA LYS A 11 -1.63 21.05 -9.60
C LYS A 11 -2.76 20.09 -9.90
N LEU A 12 -2.72 19.46 -11.07
CA LEU A 12 -3.66 18.42 -11.46
C LEU A 12 -2.97 17.08 -11.64
N LYS A 13 -3.63 16.01 -11.17
CA LYS A 13 -3.23 14.62 -11.35
C LYS A 13 -4.44 13.79 -11.76
N GLY A 14 -4.34 12.94 -12.78
CA GLY A 14 -5.39 11.98 -13.11
C GLY A 14 -5.49 10.85 -12.07
N VAL A 15 -6.72 10.49 -11.68
CA VAL A 15 -7.00 9.41 -10.71
C VAL A 15 -8.27 8.65 -11.11
N GLY A 16 -8.12 7.40 -11.54
CA GLY A 16 -9.27 6.57 -11.92
C GLY A 16 -10.12 7.21 -13.02
N ASP A 17 -11.36 7.53 -12.69
CA ASP A 17 -12.36 8.17 -13.57
C ASP A 17 -12.38 9.71 -13.47
N GLY A 18 -11.33 10.31 -12.89
CA GLY A 18 -11.34 11.72 -12.54
C GLY A 18 -9.98 12.37 -12.34
N PHE A 19 -10.00 13.50 -11.63
CA PHE A 19 -8.86 14.36 -11.39
C PHE A 19 -8.72 14.72 -9.91
N TRP A 20 -7.48 14.75 -9.46
CA TRP A 20 -7.08 15.25 -8.15
C TRP A 20 -6.40 16.60 -8.34
N ILE A 21 -6.99 17.64 -7.75
CA ILE A 21 -6.47 18.99 -7.79
C ILE A 21 -5.90 19.32 -6.42
N THR A 22 -4.61 19.63 -6.38
CA THR A 22 -3.97 20.19 -5.19
C THR A 22 -3.88 21.70 -5.32
N LEU A 23 -4.39 22.42 -4.34
CA LEU A 23 -4.44 23.88 -4.26
C LEU A 23 -3.53 24.38 -3.14
N ASP A 24 -2.85 25.49 -3.38
CA ASP A 24 -2.17 26.25 -2.32
C ASP A 24 -3.07 27.40 -1.82
N PRO A 25 -3.69 27.27 -0.63
CA PRO A 25 -4.64 28.26 -0.13
C PRO A 25 -3.99 29.57 0.36
N SER A 26 -2.66 29.68 0.31
CA SER A 26 -1.97 30.96 0.58
C SER A 26 -2.21 32.02 -0.51
N HIS A 27 -2.70 31.60 -1.68
CA HIS A 27 -2.98 32.48 -2.81
C HIS A 27 -4.46 32.95 -2.81
N PRO A 28 -4.74 34.17 -3.32
CA PRO A 28 -6.11 34.66 -3.45
C PRO A 28 -6.99 33.78 -4.36
N GLU A 29 -8.29 33.75 -4.08
CA GLU A 29 -9.29 32.96 -4.83
C GLU A 29 -9.25 33.22 -6.34
N GLU A 30 -9.06 34.48 -6.74
CA GLU A 30 -8.98 34.90 -8.15
C GLU A 30 -7.81 34.24 -8.89
N VAL A 31 -6.66 34.11 -8.22
CA VAL A 31 -5.47 33.45 -8.77
C VAL A 31 -5.74 31.95 -8.93
N LEU A 32 -6.34 31.32 -7.91
CA LEU A 32 -6.68 29.90 -7.95
C LEU A 32 -7.68 29.58 -9.08
N LYS A 33 -8.71 30.41 -9.27
CA LYS A 33 -9.66 30.26 -10.39
C LYS A 33 -8.97 30.37 -11.75
N SER A 34 -8.12 31.38 -11.93
CA SER A 34 -7.38 31.58 -13.18
C SER A 34 -6.47 30.38 -13.52
N GLU A 35 -5.82 29.80 -12.52
CA GLU A 35 -4.98 28.62 -12.70
C GLU A 35 -5.81 27.35 -12.97
N ILE A 36 -6.95 27.17 -12.29
CA ILE A 36 -7.90 26.08 -12.59
C ILE A 36 -8.36 26.19 -14.06
N ASP A 37 -8.72 27.38 -14.52
CA ASP A 37 -9.11 27.61 -15.92
C ASP A 37 -8.03 27.21 -16.92
N LYS A 38 -6.76 27.51 -16.63
CA LYS A 38 -5.64 27.13 -17.50
C LYS A 38 -5.49 25.61 -17.55
N VAL A 39 -5.56 24.97 -16.40
CA VAL A 39 -5.39 23.51 -16.27
C VAL A 39 -6.54 22.75 -16.93
N PHE A 40 -7.79 23.18 -16.70
CA PHE A 40 -8.98 22.51 -17.25
C PHE A 40 -9.18 22.77 -18.74
N ARG A 41 -8.78 23.93 -19.28
CA ARG A 41 -8.79 24.16 -20.73
C ARG A 41 -8.00 23.12 -21.50
N ASN A 42 -6.91 22.61 -20.91
CA ASN A 42 -6.11 21.55 -21.52
C ASN A 42 -6.80 20.18 -21.49
N LEU A 43 -7.76 19.95 -20.59
CA LEU A 43 -8.51 18.69 -20.48
C LEU A 43 -9.57 18.55 -21.57
N LYS A 44 -10.09 19.67 -22.13
CA LYS A 44 -11.17 19.66 -23.13
C LYS A 44 -12.33 18.74 -22.67
N HIS A 45 -12.69 17.74 -23.47
CA HIS A 45 -13.78 16.80 -23.19
C HIS A 45 -13.50 15.82 -22.05
N LEU A 46 -12.24 15.71 -21.57
CA LEU A 46 -11.89 14.80 -20.48
C LEU A 46 -12.49 15.22 -19.13
N ALA A 47 -12.84 16.50 -18.96
CA ALA A 47 -13.44 17.01 -17.74
C ALA A 47 -14.94 16.67 -17.62
N ILE A 48 -15.61 16.43 -18.74
CA ILE A 48 -17.06 16.19 -18.78
C ILE A 48 -17.37 14.90 -18.04
N ASN A 49 -18.30 14.95 -17.08
CA ASN A 49 -18.67 13.85 -16.19
C ASN A 49 -17.54 13.28 -15.31
N ALA A 50 -16.37 13.93 -15.27
CA ALA A 50 -15.27 13.48 -14.43
C ALA A 50 -15.57 13.69 -12.94
N SER A 51 -15.00 12.83 -12.10
CA SER A 51 -14.93 13.08 -10.66
C SER A 51 -13.74 13.99 -10.34
N VAL A 52 -13.91 14.99 -9.48
CA VAL A 52 -12.83 15.93 -9.12
C VAL A 52 -12.67 15.97 -7.61
N VAL A 53 -11.43 15.79 -7.16
CA VAL A 53 -11.06 15.93 -5.75
C VAL A 53 -10.31 17.25 -5.56
N ILE A 54 -10.78 18.10 -4.66
CA ILE A 54 -10.09 19.33 -4.25
C ILE A 54 -9.31 19.06 -2.97
N ASP A 55 -7.99 19.23 -3.00
CA ASP A 55 -7.07 18.98 -1.89
C ASP A 55 -6.29 20.26 -1.56
N VAL A 56 -6.47 20.81 -0.37
CA VAL A 56 -5.71 21.97 0.14
C VAL A 56 -4.51 21.55 1.00
N GLY A 57 -4.15 20.26 0.97
CA GLY A 57 -3.07 19.70 1.77
C GLY A 57 -3.40 19.71 3.27
N ASP A 58 -2.42 20.12 4.08
CA ASP A 58 -2.53 20.15 5.55
C ASP A 58 -3.19 21.46 6.07
N ALA A 59 -3.59 22.37 5.18
CA ALA A 59 -4.20 23.64 5.55
C ALA A 59 -5.63 23.44 6.07
N LYS A 60 -5.87 23.82 7.33
CA LYS A 60 -7.18 23.72 7.99
C LYS A 60 -7.91 25.06 7.96
N GLY A 61 -9.25 25.03 7.91
CA GLY A 61 -10.08 26.23 8.02
C GLY A 61 -10.38 26.96 6.72
N HIS A 62 -10.12 26.34 5.57
CA HIS A 62 -10.45 26.90 4.24
C HIS A 62 -11.73 26.28 3.66
N ASP A 63 -12.68 25.89 4.52
CA ASP A 63 -13.90 25.20 4.08
C ASP A 63 -14.76 26.07 3.16
N ASP A 64 -14.85 27.38 3.43
CA ASP A 64 -15.58 28.34 2.60
C ASP A 64 -14.96 28.45 1.20
N LEU A 65 -13.64 28.57 1.13
CA LEU A 65 -12.89 28.61 -0.14
C LEU A 65 -13.11 27.33 -0.96
N ILE A 66 -13.08 26.16 -0.31
CA ILE A 66 -13.30 24.88 -0.98
C ILE A 66 -14.72 24.82 -1.56
N GLU A 67 -15.73 25.30 -0.83
CA GLU A 67 -17.12 25.27 -1.30
C GLU A 67 -17.37 26.27 -2.44
N GLN A 68 -16.72 27.43 -2.40
CA GLN A 68 -16.71 28.39 -3.52
C GLN A 68 -16.08 27.80 -4.77
N LEU A 69 -14.89 27.20 -4.65
CA LEU A 69 -14.20 26.57 -5.79
C LEU A 69 -14.95 25.35 -6.30
N ARG A 70 -15.60 24.59 -5.42
CA ARG A 70 -16.47 23.48 -5.79
C ARG A 70 -17.60 23.94 -6.70
N SER A 71 -18.33 24.96 -6.27
CA SER A 71 -19.45 25.53 -7.03
C SER A 71 -18.98 26.07 -8.38
N TYR A 72 -17.83 26.75 -8.40
CA TYR A 72 -17.21 27.25 -9.62
C TYR A 72 -16.84 26.14 -10.62
N ILE A 73 -16.18 25.07 -10.17
CA ILE A 73 -15.76 23.97 -11.05
C ILE A 73 -16.98 23.23 -11.62
N MET A 74 -18.01 22.97 -10.80
CA MET A 74 -19.24 22.31 -11.25
C MET A 74 -19.99 23.14 -12.31
N ALA A 75 -20.05 24.46 -12.13
CA ALA A 75 -20.72 25.36 -13.07
C ALA A 75 -19.94 25.55 -14.38
N THR A 76 -18.61 25.50 -14.34
CA THR A 76 -17.75 25.90 -15.47
C THR A 76 -17.33 24.73 -16.36
N PHE A 77 -17.15 23.52 -15.80
CA PHE A 77 -16.50 22.40 -16.51
C PHE A 77 -17.36 21.14 -16.67
N GLU A 78 -18.65 21.19 -16.36
CA GLU A 78 -19.59 20.05 -16.52
C GLU A 78 -19.10 18.75 -15.84
N VAL A 79 -18.40 18.89 -14.71
CA VAL A 79 -17.92 17.74 -13.92
C VAL A 79 -19.08 17.08 -13.18
N ALA A 80 -19.07 15.74 -13.07
CA ALA A 80 -20.17 15.01 -12.42
C ALA A 80 -20.18 15.22 -10.91
N LYS A 81 -18.99 15.30 -10.30
CA LYS A 81 -18.85 15.35 -8.84
C LYS A 81 -17.57 16.08 -8.46
N VAL A 82 -17.68 16.95 -7.46
CA VAL A 82 -16.53 17.55 -6.78
C VAL A 82 -16.59 17.20 -5.29
N SER A 83 -15.50 16.69 -4.73
CA SER A 83 -15.40 16.32 -3.31
C SER A 83 -14.09 16.78 -2.68
N LYS A 84 -14.09 16.92 -1.36
CA LYS A 84 -12.86 17.01 -0.57
C LYS A 84 -12.09 15.68 -0.67
N PRO A 85 -10.78 15.64 -0.33
CA PRO A 85 -10.06 14.39 -0.27
C PRO A 85 -10.83 13.48 0.66
N PRO A 86 -10.97 12.17 0.38
CA PRO A 86 -11.46 11.27 1.39
C PRO A 86 -10.64 11.56 2.63
N GLU A 87 -11.29 11.84 3.77
CA GLU A 87 -10.56 11.93 5.02
C GLU A 87 -9.65 10.70 5.00
N LYS A 88 -8.35 10.94 5.11
CA LYS A 88 -7.52 9.90 5.66
C LYS A 88 -8.19 9.66 7.01
N ARG A 89 -9.13 8.70 7.06
CA ARG A 89 -9.01 7.63 8.02
C ARG A 89 -7.53 7.35 7.90
N SER A 90 -6.74 7.90 8.82
CA SER A 90 -5.58 7.19 9.27
C SER A 90 -6.15 5.79 9.37
N ILE A 91 -5.83 4.93 8.40
CA ILE A 91 -5.90 3.53 8.68
C ILE A 91 -4.85 3.56 9.76
N PRO A 92 -5.23 3.58 11.07
CA PRO A 92 -4.21 3.78 12.06
C PRO A 92 -3.29 2.63 11.73
N THR A 93 -2.01 2.89 11.56
CA THR A 93 -1.03 1.81 11.43
C THR A 93 -1.30 0.78 12.55
N GLU A 94 -1.88 1.25 13.66
CA GLU A 94 -2.59 0.53 14.71
C GLU A 94 -3.78 -0.39 14.32
N ARG A 95 -4.74 -0.09 13.43
CA ARG A 95 -5.76 -1.09 13.02
C ARG A 95 -5.23 -2.14 12.06
N ILE A 96 -4.27 -1.79 11.19
CA ILE A 96 -3.60 -2.81 10.36
C ILE A 96 -2.78 -3.70 11.28
N ARG A 97 -1.95 -3.13 12.16
CA ARG A 97 -1.25 -3.87 13.22
C ARG A 97 -2.20 -4.64 14.11
N GLN A 98 -3.28 -4.07 14.61
CA GLN A 98 -4.24 -4.77 15.46
C GLN A 98 -4.95 -5.87 14.69
N ARG A 99 -5.25 -5.72 13.40
CA ARG A 99 -5.82 -6.81 12.59
C ARG A 99 -4.78 -7.88 12.30
N ASP A 100 -3.53 -7.51 12.05
CA ASP A 100 -2.39 -8.42 11.88
C ASP A 100 -1.89 -9.02 13.21
N LEU A 101 -2.29 -8.47 14.36
CA LEU A 101 -2.05 -8.99 15.71
C LEU A 101 -3.25 -9.80 16.23
N SER A 102 -4.48 -9.42 15.89
CA SER A 102 -5.73 -10.11 16.30
C SER A 102 -6.12 -11.26 15.38
N LYS A 103 -5.76 -11.18 14.08
CA LYS A 103 -5.56 -12.37 13.22
C LYS A 103 -4.12 -12.87 13.31
N GLY A 104 -3.36 -12.33 14.25
CA GLY A 104 -1.92 -12.43 14.30
C GLY A 104 -1.48 -13.81 14.63
N TRP A 105 -0.54 -14.29 13.81
CA TRP A 105 0.12 -15.58 13.85
C TRP A 105 -0.74 -16.64 14.52
N ASN A 106 -1.36 -17.52 13.74
CA ASN A 106 -1.81 -18.80 14.30
C ASN A 106 -0.59 -19.40 15.02
N HIS A 107 -0.52 -19.16 16.33
CA HIS A 107 0.56 -19.58 17.20
C HIS A 107 0.23 -21.04 17.45
N HIS A 108 0.43 -21.84 16.41
CA HIS A 108 0.53 -23.26 16.59
C HIS A 108 1.69 -23.41 17.57
N ARG A 109 1.39 -23.79 18.82
CA ARG A 109 2.39 -24.28 19.76
C ARG A 109 2.88 -25.62 19.23
N SER A 110 3.54 -25.59 18.08
CA SER A 110 4.13 -26.74 17.42
C SER A 110 5.62 -26.69 17.71
N ASP A 111 6.17 -27.80 18.17
CA ASP A 111 7.60 -27.90 18.39
C ASP A 111 8.28 -27.84 17.03
N VAL A 112 9.38 -27.09 16.97
CA VAL A 112 10.18 -26.92 15.76
C VAL A 112 11.57 -27.45 16.03
N LEU A 113 12.06 -28.36 15.19
CA LEU A 113 13.46 -28.74 15.20
C LEU A 113 14.27 -27.68 14.45
N MET A 114 15.04 -26.86 15.18
CA MET A 114 15.94 -25.88 14.59
C MET A 114 17.37 -26.42 14.50
N LEU A 115 17.93 -26.43 13.30
CA LEU A 115 19.31 -26.82 13.02
C LEU A 115 20.07 -25.66 12.37
N ARG A 116 21.35 -25.50 12.71
CA ARG A 116 22.24 -24.51 12.09
C ARG A 116 23.41 -25.23 11.45
N GLY A 117 23.73 -24.88 10.20
CA GLY A 117 24.83 -25.46 9.44
C GLY A 117 24.38 -26.26 8.22
N ILE A 118 25.31 -27.02 7.65
CA ILE A 118 25.11 -27.74 6.38
C ILE A 118 24.65 -29.17 6.64
N VAL A 119 23.51 -29.56 6.06
CA VAL A 119 23.11 -30.97 5.93
C VAL A 119 23.87 -31.57 4.76
N ARG A 120 24.75 -32.52 5.05
CA ARG A 120 25.64 -33.14 4.06
C ARG A 120 24.98 -34.31 3.36
N SER A 121 25.55 -34.70 2.22
CA SER A 121 25.16 -35.91 1.49
C SER A 121 25.12 -37.13 2.41
N GLY A 122 24.06 -37.93 2.33
CA GLY A 122 23.85 -39.12 3.13
C GLY A 122 23.27 -38.86 4.52
N GLN A 123 23.14 -37.60 4.96
CA GLN A 123 22.49 -37.29 6.24
C GLN A 123 20.96 -37.29 6.08
N LYS A 124 20.29 -37.92 7.04
CA LYS A 124 18.84 -37.93 7.16
C LYS A 124 18.41 -37.20 8.42
N ILE A 125 17.57 -36.18 8.27
CA ILE A 125 16.98 -35.40 9.37
C ILE A 125 15.49 -35.69 9.41
N GLU A 126 14.95 -36.09 10.56
CA GLU A 126 13.53 -36.40 10.72
C GLU A 126 12.91 -35.69 11.92
N SER A 127 11.68 -35.19 11.77
CA SER A 127 10.87 -34.62 12.84
C SER A 127 9.40 -34.91 12.59
N ARG A 128 8.62 -35.16 13.65
CA ARG A 128 7.15 -35.30 13.55
C ARG A 128 6.41 -33.98 13.39
N LYS A 129 7.09 -32.85 13.59
CA LYS A 129 6.52 -31.50 13.48
C LYS A 129 7.33 -30.69 12.46
N HIS A 130 7.52 -29.39 12.66
CA HIS A 130 8.23 -28.55 11.69
C HIS A 130 9.76 -28.68 11.84
N ILE A 131 10.50 -28.43 10.75
CA ILE A 131 11.96 -28.35 10.71
C ILE A 131 12.38 -27.00 10.14
N VAL A 132 13.33 -26.34 10.79
CA VAL A 132 14.00 -25.14 10.27
C VAL A 132 15.50 -25.39 10.18
N ILE A 133 16.08 -25.15 9.00
CA ILE A 133 17.52 -25.27 8.75
C ILE A 133 18.08 -23.90 8.44
N MET A 134 18.93 -23.39 9.32
CA MET A 134 19.76 -22.20 9.11
C MET A 134 21.08 -22.60 8.44
N GLY A 135 21.02 -22.87 7.14
CA GLY A 135 22.15 -23.29 6.32
C GLY A 135 21.70 -24.08 5.10
N ASP A 136 22.66 -24.74 4.44
CA ASP A 136 22.44 -25.44 3.18
C ASP A 136 22.16 -26.94 3.39
N ALA A 137 21.48 -27.57 2.44
CA ALA A 137 21.28 -29.00 2.35
C ALA A 137 21.83 -29.51 1.01
N ASN A 138 22.91 -30.27 1.06
CA ASN A 138 23.65 -30.73 -0.12
C ASN A 138 22.93 -31.87 -0.86
N PRO A 139 23.26 -32.13 -2.14
CA PRO A 139 22.76 -33.30 -2.85
C PRO A 139 22.97 -34.58 -2.06
N GLY A 140 21.97 -35.47 -2.05
CA GLY A 140 22.00 -36.71 -1.30
C GLY A 140 21.64 -36.59 0.19
N SER A 141 21.37 -35.40 0.73
CA SER A 141 20.71 -35.28 2.04
C SER A 141 19.21 -35.58 1.94
N GLU A 142 18.59 -35.96 3.05
CA GLU A 142 17.15 -36.20 3.16
C GLU A 142 16.60 -35.53 4.42
N ILE A 143 15.53 -34.74 4.28
CA ILE A 143 14.87 -34.02 5.37
C ILE A 143 13.40 -34.41 5.36
N CYS A 144 12.88 -35.00 6.43
CA CYS A 144 11.48 -35.41 6.54
C CYS A 144 10.84 -34.74 7.76
N ALA A 145 9.75 -34.01 7.53
CA ALA A 145 8.98 -33.34 8.56
C ALA A 145 7.51 -33.78 8.49
N GLY A 146 6.89 -34.02 9.64
CA GLY A 146 5.44 -34.17 9.74
C GLY A 146 4.70 -32.83 9.56
N GLY A 147 5.36 -31.71 9.83
CA GLY A 147 4.87 -30.37 9.49
C GLY A 147 5.64 -29.76 8.32
N ASP A 148 5.89 -28.46 8.42
CA ASP A 148 6.61 -27.69 7.40
C ASP A 148 8.14 -27.88 7.47
N ILE A 149 8.80 -27.71 6.33
CA ILE A 149 10.27 -27.61 6.22
C ILE A 149 10.62 -26.22 5.72
N ILE A 150 11.46 -25.51 6.46
CA ILE A 150 11.99 -24.20 6.08
C ILE A 150 13.52 -24.31 6.01
N VAL A 151 14.09 -24.07 4.82
CA VAL A 151 15.54 -24.01 4.63
C VAL A 151 15.94 -22.59 4.31
N LEU A 152 16.69 -21.97 5.22
CA LEU A 152 17.27 -20.64 5.10
C LEU A 152 18.67 -20.76 4.49
N GLY A 153 18.70 -21.21 3.23
CA GLY A 153 19.91 -21.54 2.47
C GLY A 153 19.57 -22.28 1.17
N ARG A 154 20.54 -22.96 0.57
CA ARG A 154 20.35 -23.77 -0.63
C ARG A 154 19.87 -25.17 -0.27
N LEU A 155 18.71 -25.58 -0.81
CA LEU A 155 18.24 -26.97 -0.75
C LEU A 155 18.55 -27.70 -2.06
N ALA A 156 19.45 -28.68 -2.02
CA ALA A 156 19.84 -29.52 -3.16
C ALA A 156 19.63 -31.04 -2.91
N GLY A 157 19.32 -31.43 -1.66
CA GLY A 157 18.86 -32.78 -1.31
C GLY A 157 17.34 -32.95 -1.41
N LYS A 158 16.82 -34.03 -0.83
CA LYS A 158 15.37 -34.33 -0.78
C LYS A 158 14.75 -33.73 0.48
N ALA A 159 13.57 -33.12 0.35
CA ALA A 159 12.79 -32.61 1.47
C ALA A 159 11.33 -33.08 1.35
N HIS A 160 10.81 -33.74 2.38
CA HIS A 160 9.47 -34.31 2.46
C HIS A 160 8.75 -33.71 3.67
N ALA A 161 7.86 -32.75 3.44
CA ALA A 161 7.02 -32.13 4.47
C ALA A 161 5.64 -32.83 4.55
N GLY A 162 4.91 -32.71 5.66
CA GLY A 162 3.60 -33.35 5.84
C GLY A 162 3.63 -34.88 5.98
N PHE A 163 4.76 -35.49 6.37
CA PHE A 163 4.90 -36.96 6.43
C PHE A 163 5.40 -37.49 7.79
N PRO A 164 4.79 -38.57 8.35
CA PRO A 164 3.51 -39.17 7.98
C PRO A 164 2.40 -38.45 8.76
N GLY A 165 1.73 -37.46 8.17
CA GLY A 165 0.56 -36.83 8.81
C GLY A 165 0.17 -35.51 8.19
N ASP A 166 -1.12 -35.40 7.84
CA ASP A 166 -1.85 -34.14 7.63
C ASP A 166 -2.15 -33.46 8.98
#